data_AF-A0A4R2TFS2-F1
#
_entry.id   AF-A0A4R2TFS2-F1
#
_cell.length_a   1.000
_cell.length_b   1.000
_cell.length_c   1.000
_cell.angle_alpha   90.00
_cell.angle_beta   90.00
_cell.angle_gamma   90.00
#
_symmetry.space_group_name_H-M   'P 1'
#
loop_
_entity.id
_entity.type
_entity.pdbx_description
1 polymer ?
#
loop_
_entity_poly.entity_id
_entity_poly.type
_entity_poly.pdbx_seq_one_letter_code
_entity_poly.pdbx_strand_id
1 'polypeptide(L)'
;MTTGGEVGVYNTKGPGLNIPGIFDGTFYYCVDDDDLRSMSITLKKLGKTLFKRTRPHWWLTGFKLGEFSEPSELTMNIFITLKNEIMRNAFIGGLIEAGYSKDELIISGNSVGVLFDKPRNRQPITRTELTDGITQRKNKLRCDKFNLLTKDYDNSWDKINAIQESAPEMLMDVLNIGKTKKYLRCSIQFKNI
;
A
#
# COMPACT_ATOMS: atom_id res chain seq x y z
N MET A 1 -8.50 8.55 -6.94
CA MET A 1 -9.44 7.59 -7.57
C MET A 1 -9.73 6.40 -6.68
N THR A 2 -8.79 5.98 -5.84
CA THR A 2 -9.01 4.95 -4.84
C THR A 2 -8.59 5.45 -3.47
N THR A 3 -9.17 4.84 -2.44
CA THR A 3 -8.65 4.84 -1.08
C THR A 3 -8.20 3.43 -0.76
N GLY A 4 -7.03 3.25 -0.14
CA GLY A 4 -6.54 1.92 0.18
C GLY A 4 -5.29 1.92 1.03
N GLY A 5 -4.73 0.72 1.20
CA GLY A 5 -3.52 0.49 1.96
C GLY A 5 -2.92 -0.87 1.64
N GLU A 6 -1.64 -1.01 1.97
CA GLU A 6 -0.86 -2.22 1.73
C GLU A 6 0.13 -2.49 2.85
N VAL A 7 0.46 -3.77 3.03
CA VAL A 7 1.54 -4.25 3.89
C VAL A 7 2.28 -5.34 3.14
N GLY A 8 3.60 -5.24 3.09
CA GLY A 8 4.46 -6.20 2.40
C GLY A 8 5.64 -6.64 3.26
N VAL A 9 6.08 -7.88 3.04
CA VAL A 9 7.29 -8.46 3.61
C VAL A 9 8.19 -8.86 2.45
N TYR A 10 9.42 -8.38 2.51
CA TYR A 10 10.42 -8.60 1.49
C TYR A 10 11.70 -9.13 2.14
N ASN A 11 12.48 -9.90 1.38
CA ASN A 11 13.78 -10.37 1.83
C ASN A 11 14.87 -9.84 0.87
N THR A 12 16.12 -9.95 1.30
CA THR A 12 17.26 -9.73 0.43
C THR A 12 18.29 -10.82 0.69
N LYS A 13 18.96 -11.27 -0.37
CA LYS A 13 20.03 -12.27 -0.31
C LYS A 13 21.39 -11.69 -0.74
N GLY A 14 21.41 -10.44 -1.21
CA GLY A 14 22.59 -9.81 -1.82
C GLY A 14 23.11 -8.59 -1.06
N PRO A 15 24.37 -8.17 -1.30
CA PRO A 15 24.89 -6.93 -0.76
C PRO A 15 24.12 -5.71 -1.30
N GLY A 16 24.34 -4.55 -0.69
CA GLY A 16 23.86 -3.28 -1.25
C GLY A 16 24.30 -3.16 -2.71
N LEU A 17 23.35 -2.80 -3.57
CA LEU A 17 23.57 -2.59 -4.99
C LEU A 17 23.94 -1.11 -5.18
N ASN A 18 25.12 -0.86 -5.74
CA ASN A 18 25.54 0.46 -6.16
C ASN A 18 25.64 0.49 -7.68
N ILE A 19 24.69 1.18 -8.31
CA ILE A 19 24.71 1.55 -9.72
C ILE A 19 24.91 3.07 -9.75
N PRO A 20 26.13 3.56 -10.06
CA PRO A 20 26.45 4.98 -10.03
C PRO A 20 25.44 5.83 -10.81
N GLY A 21 24.89 6.84 -10.15
CA GLY A 21 23.88 7.76 -10.73
C GLY A 21 22.47 7.18 -10.89
N ILE A 22 22.23 5.91 -10.52
CA ILE A 22 20.94 5.23 -10.72
C ILE A 22 20.36 4.73 -9.40
N PHE A 23 21.15 4.01 -8.60
CA PHE A 23 20.67 3.41 -7.35
C PHE A 23 21.83 3.12 -6.41
N ASP A 24 21.71 3.52 -5.15
CA ASP A 24 22.64 3.13 -4.09
C ASP A 24 21.81 2.67 -2.90
N GLY A 25 21.73 1.35 -2.69
CA GLY A 25 20.92 0.79 -1.61
C GLY A 25 20.69 -0.71 -1.69
N THR A 26 19.90 -1.23 -0.75
CA THR A 26 19.56 -2.66 -0.71
C THR A 26 18.42 -2.96 -1.67
N PHE A 27 18.64 -3.93 -2.56
CA PHE A 27 17.57 -4.47 -3.41
C PHE A 27 16.83 -5.60 -2.68
N TYR A 28 15.50 -5.60 -2.77
CA TYR A 28 14.64 -6.56 -2.07
C TYR A 28 13.81 -7.39 -3.06
N TYR A 29 13.58 -8.65 -2.70
CA TYR A 29 12.78 -9.63 -3.45
C TYR A 29 11.50 -9.97 -2.68
N CYS A 30 10.47 -10.43 -3.41
CA CYS A 30 9.33 -11.07 -2.76
C CYS A 30 9.80 -12.34 -2.04
N VAL A 31 9.19 -12.66 -0.91
CA VAL A 31 9.55 -13.88 -0.17
C VAL A 31 9.03 -15.12 -0.88
N ASP A 32 9.77 -16.23 -0.72
CA ASP A 32 9.39 -17.55 -1.18
C ASP A 32 8.20 -18.08 -0.35
N ASP A 33 7.50 -19.11 -0.84
CA ASP A 33 6.26 -19.63 -0.21
C ASP A 33 6.46 -20.07 1.26
N ASP A 34 7.64 -20.64 1.59
CA ASP A 34 8.00 -21.07 2.94
C ASP A 34 8.16 -19.90 3.94
N ASP A 35 8.34 -18.68 3.41
CA ASP A 35 8.53 -17.47 4.21
C ASP A 35 7.31 -16.54 4.16
N LEU A 36 6.20 -16.97 3.58
CA LEU A 36 4.93 -16.26 3.70
C LEU A 36 4.58 -16.09 5.19
N ARG A 37 4.13 -14.88 5.55
CA ARG A 37 3.74 -14.53 6.91
C ARG A 37 2.25 -14.30 6.98
N SER A 38 1.66 -14.77 8.07
CA SER A 38 0.28 -14.43 8.38
C SER A 38 0.22 -12.93 8.67
N MET A 39 -0.51 -12.21 7.83
CA MET A 39 -0.74 -10.77 7.99
C MET A 39 -2.23 -10.49 8.04
N SER A 40 -2.60 -9.47 8.81
CA SER A 40 -3.95 -8.90 8.85
C SER A 40 -3.86 -7.39 8.68
N ILE A 41 -4.74 -6.84 7.84
CA ILE A 41 -4.93 -5.40 7.70
C ILE A 41 -6.40 -5.06 7.85
N THR A 42 -6.69 -4.00 8.59
CA THR A 42 -8.03 -3.39 8.66
C THR A 42 -7.89 -1.90 8.43
N LEU A 43 -8.30 -1.44 7.25
CA LEU A 43 -8.31 -0.02 6.90
C LEU A 43 -9.64 0.59 7.34
N LYS A 44 -9.57 1.71 8.05
CA LYS A 44 -10.71 2.48 8.53
C LYS A 44 -10.66 3.90 8.00
N LYS A 45 -11.84 4.47 7.75
CA LYS A 45 -12.05 5.88 7.45
C LYS A 45 -12.98 6.47 8.52
N LEU A 46 -12.54 7.48 9.25
CA LEU A 46 -13.29 8.10 10.35
C LEU A 46 -13.85 7.05 11.32
N GLY A 47 -13.02 6.05 11.67
CA GLY A 47 -13.38 4.93 12.55
C GLY A 47 -14.21 3.81 11.91
N LYS A 48 -14.81 4.03 10.73
CA LYS A 48 -15.59 3.01 10.00
C LYS A 48 -14.69 2.12 9.16
N THR A 49 -14.81 0.81 9.29
CA THR A 49 -14.04 -0.15 8.49
C THR A 49 -14.41 -0.04 7.00
N LEU A 50 -13.40 0.21 6.15
CA LEU A 50 -13.54 0.13 4.70
C LEU A 50 -13.37 -1.30 4.20
N PHE A 51 -12.35 -2.00 4.69
CA PHE A 51 -12.14 -3.42 4.44
C PHE A 51 -11.26 -4.04 5.52
N LYS A 52 -11.35 -5.38 5.62
CA LYS A 52 -10.43 -6.21 6.39
C LYS A 52 -9.94 -7.35 5.52
N ARG A 53 -8.64 -7.66 5.60
CA ARG A 53 -8.05 -8.83 4.95
C ARG A 53 -7.14 -9.54 5.93
N THR A 54 -7.11 -10.88 5.90
CA THR A 54 -6.19 -11.70 6.69
C THR A 54 -5.80 -12.90 5.86
N ARG A 55 -4.49 -13.10 5.65
CA ARG A 55 -3.96 -14.23 4.87
C ARG A 55 -2.46 -14.39 5.11
N PRO A 56 -1.92 -15.62 5.04
CA PRO A 56 -0.51 -15.84 4.74
C PRO A 56 -0.19 -15.30 3.33
N HIS A 57 0.59 -14.22 3.25
CA HIS A 57 1.03 -13.64 1.98
C HIS A 57 2.32 -12.84 2.19
N TRP A 58 3.02 -12.52 1.11
CA TRP A 58 4.14 -11.58 1.13
C TRP A 58 3.71 -10.12 0.90
N TRP A 59 2.47 -9.88 0.45
CA TRP A 59 1.94 -8.57 0.09
C TRP A 59 0.42 -8.58 0.15
N LEU A 60 -0.12 -7.89 1.15
CA LEU A 60 -1.54 -7.79 1.41
C LEU A 60 -1.98 -6.36 1.10
N THR A 61 -2.88 -6.20 0.14
CA THR A 61 -3.34 -4.89 -0.34
C THR A 61 -4.86 -4.78 -0.27
N GLY A 62 -5.41 -3.58 -0.31
CA GLY A 62 -6.84 -3.39 -0.54
C GLY A 62 -7.13 -1.96 -0.95
N PHE A 63 -7.98 -1.81 -1.96
CA PHE A 63 -8.34 -0.51 -2.52
C PHE A 63 -9.84 -0.46 -2.79
N LYS A 64 -10.49 0.60 -2.31
CA LYS A 64 -11.87 0.94 -2.62
C LYS A 64 -11.89 2.00 -3.72
N LEU A 65 -12.45 1.63 -4.87
CA LEU A 65 -12.59 2.51 -6.03
C LEU A 65 -13.73 3.52 -5.83
N GLY A 66 -13.53 4.75 -6.29
CA GLY A 66 -14.52 5.83 -6.15
C GLY A 66 -14.60 6.44 -4.75
N GLU A 67 -13.88 5.90 -3.76
CA GLU A 67 -13.81 6.44 -2.41
C GLU A 67 -12.69 7.48 -2.31
N PHE A 68 -13.06 8.74 -2.14
CA PHE A 68 -12.13 9.80 -1.75
C PHE A 68 -11.92 9.76 -0.24
N SER A 69 -10.70 9.93 0.24
CA SER A 69 -10.41 10.14 1.67
C SER A 69 -9.26 11.11 1.83
N GLU A 70 -9.34 11.98 2.83
CA GLU A 70 -8.17 12.73 3.28
C GLU A 70 -7.25 11.81 4.11
N PRO A 71 -5.92 12.00 4.09
CA PRO A 71 -5.01 11.15 4.86
C PRO A 71 -5.33 11.11 6.35
N SER A 72 -5.76 12.23 6.93
CA SER A 72 -6.14 12.36 8.35
C SER A 72 -7.41 11.60 8.71
N GLU A 73 -8.22 11.18 7.73
CA GLU A 73 -9.40 10.36 7.97
C GLU A 73 -9.06 8.88 8.11
N LEU A 74 -7.87 8.47 7.68
CA LEU A 74 -7.50 7.06 7.54
C LEU A 74 -6.68 6.55 8.72
N THR A 75 -7.01 5.35 9.16
CA THR A 75 -6.16 4.57 10.06
C THR A 75 -6.11 3.13 9.60
N MET A 76 -4.98 2.46 9.80
CA MET A 76 -4.80 1.06 9.42
C MET A 76 -4.29 0.25 10.61
N ASN A 77 -5.10 -0.72 11.06
CA ASN A 77 -4.64 -1.71 12.04
C ASN A 77 -3.90 -2.81 11.28
N ILE A 78 -2.67 -3.08 11.68
CA ILE A 78 -1.79 -4.05 11.04
C ILE A 78 -1.43 -5.09 12.09
N PHE A 79 -1.52 -6.37 11.75
CA PHE A 79 -0.96 -7.47 12.53
C PHE A 79 -0.11 -8.34 11.63
N ILE A 80 1.03 -8.77 12.13
CA ILE A 80 1.93 -9.69 11.44
C ILE A 80 2.45 -10.73 12.42
N THR A 81 2.42 -12.01 12.02
CA THR A 81 3.05 -13.11 12.75
C THR A 81 4.43 -13.40 12.16
N LEU A 82 5.47 -13.22 12.97
CA LEU A 82 6.87 -13.41 12.57
C LEU A 82 7.32 -14.86 12.78
N LYS A 83 8.40 -15.25 12.10
CA LYS A 83 8.92 -16.64 12.11
C LYS A 83 9.29 -17.11 13.51
N ASN A 84 9.95 -16.25 14.27
CA ASN A 84 10.50 -16.56 15.58
C ASN A 84 10.70 -15.29 16.40
N GLU A 85 11.16 -15.48 17.63
CA GLU A 85 11.37 -14.41 18.58
C GLU A 85 12.44 -13.41 18.13
N ILE A 86 13.48 -13.89 17.45
CA ILE A 86 14.57 -13.05 16.92
C ILE A 86 14.01 -12.06 15.90
N MET A 87 13.23 -12.55 14.92
CA MET A 87 12.61 -11.72 13.90
C MET A 87 11.58 -10.75 14.51
N ARG A 88 10.80 -11.22 15.51
CA ARG A 88 9.87 -10.37 16.26
C ARG A 88 10.58 -9.21 16.94
N ASN A 89 11.66 -9.50 17.67
CA ASN A 89 12.41 -8.49 18.43
C ASN A 89 13.10 -7.50 17.49
N ALA A 90 13.64 -7.96 16.36
CA ALA A 90 14.18 -7.08 15.33
C ALA A 90 13.12 -6.17 14.72
N PHE A 91 11.92 -6.71 14.42
CA PHE A 91 10.81 -5.92 13.91
C PHE A 91 10.33 -4.86 14.92
N ILE A 92 10.22 -5.22 16.20
CA ILE A 92 9.92 -4.26 17.29
C ILE A 92 11.01 -3.19 17.38
N GLY A 93 12.29 -3.56 17.29
CA GLY A 93 13.40 -2.62 17.26
C GLY A 93 13.25 -1.59 16.15
N GLY A 94 12.96 -2.03 14.92
CA GLY A 94 12.71 -1.14 13.78
C GLY A 94 11.50 -0.22 13.96
N LEU A 95 10.43 -0.68 14.63
CA LEU A 95 9.29 0.17 14.98
C LEU A 95 9.69 1.24 16.03
N ILE A 96 10.49 0.87 17.03
CA ILE A 96 10.98 1.82 18.03
C ILE A 96 11.89 2.87 17.39
N GLU A 97 12.80 2.44 16.51
CA GLU A 97 13.67 3.34 15.74
C GLU A 97 12.87 4.28 14.82
N ALA A 98 11.75 3.80 14.27
CA ALA A 98 10.82 4.62 13.50
C ALA A 98 10.05 5.64 14.35
N GLY A 99 10.04 5.52 15.68
CA GLY A 99 9.40 6.44 16.62
C GLY A 99 8.10 5.94 17.25
N TYR A 100 7.84 4.63 17.23
CA TYR A 100 6.75 4.01 17.99
C TYR A 100 7.21 3.71 19.43
N SER A 101 6.33 3.93 20.40
CA SER A 101 6.53 3.47 21.77
C SER A 101 6.08 2.02 21.94
N LYS A 102 6.58 1.33 22.98
CA LYS A 102 6.15 -0.05 23.28
C LYS A 102 4.66 -0.14 23.62
N ASP A 103 4.09 0.90 24.23
CA ASP A 103 2.67 0.93 24.62
C ASP A 103 1.73 1.08 23.42
N GLU A 104 2.24 1.53 22.27
CA GLU A 104 1.52 1.57 21.00
C GLU A 104 1.52 0.21 20.27
N LEU A 105 2.27 -0.79 20.78
CA LEU A 105 2.40 -2.10 20.16
C LEU A 105 1.60 -3.16 20.91
N ILE A 106 0.95 -4.05 20.15
CA ILE A 106 0.29 -5.23 20.71
C ILE A 106 1.18 -6.44 20.43
N ILE A 107 1.68 -7.11 21.46
CA ILE A 107 2.58 -8.25 21.31
C ILE A 107 1.90 -9.51 21.85
N SER A 108 1.83 -10.56 21.01
CA SER A 108 1.27 -11.86 21.40
C SER A 108 2.08 -12.99 20.75
N GLY A 109 2.93 -13.64 21.54
CA GLY A 109 3.87 -14.65 21.03
C GLY A 109 4.84 -14.04 20.02
N ASN A 110 4.82 -14.56 18.78
CA ASN A 110 5.58 -14.01 17.64
C ASN A 110 4.78 -13.00 16.80
N SER A 111 3.57 -12.61 17.24
CA SER A 111 2.75 -11.65 16.51
C SER A 111 2.91 -10.24 17.08
N VAL A 112 2.98 -9.26 16.19
CA VAL A 112 3.06 -7.83 16.51
C VAL A 112 1.94 -7.11 15.80
N GLY A 113 1.18 -6.33 16.57
CA GLY A 113 0.15 -5.43 16.10
C GLY A 113 0.58 -3.97 16.23
N VAL A 114 0.27 -3.16 15.22
CA VAL A 114 0.53 -1.71 15.21
C VAL A 114 -0.63 -0.97 14.57
N LEU A 115 -0.95 0.21 15.11
CA LEU A 115 -1.85 1.16 14.47
C LEU A 115 -1.03 2.14 13.63
N PHE A 116 -1.22 2.10 12.31
CA PHE A 116 -0.68 3.11 11.41
C PHE A 116 -1.73 4.21 11.22
N ASP A 117 -1.55 5.33 11.91
CA ASP A 117 -2.40 6.52 11.85
C ASP A 117 -1.68 7.74 11.25
N LYS A 118 -0.39 7.87 11.56
CA LYS A 118 0.48 8.94 11.10
C LYS A 118 1.85 8.37 10.75
N PRO A 119 2.47 8.84 9.66
CA PRO A 119 3.85 8.46 9.37
C PRO A 119 4.77 8.97 10.48
N ARG A 120 5.62 8.08 11.01
CA ARG A 120 6.61 8.43 12.05
C ARG A 120 7.98 8.81 11.47
N ASN A 121 8.26 8.40 10.22
CA ASN A 121 9.48 8.74 9.50
C ASN A 121 9.33 10.02 8.68
N ARG A 122 10.47 10.69 8.41
CA ARG A 122 10.53 11.85 7.51
C ARG A 122 9.91 11.51 6.16
N GLN A 123 8.94 12.32 5.75
CA GLN A 123 8.33 12.21 4.44
C GLN A 123 9.20 12.89 3.37
N PRO A 124 9.10 12.50 2.10
CA PRO A 124 9.87 13.12 1.03
C PRO A 124 9.70 14.64 1.00
N ILE A 125 10.79 15.39 0.80
CA ILE A 125 10.79 16.87 0.77
C ILE A 125 9.87 17.42 -0.33
N THR A 126 9.63 16.63 -1.38
CA THR A 126 8.70 16.96 -2.46
C THR A 126 7.22 16.99 -2.01
N ARG A 127 6.90 16.48 -0.82
CA ARG A 127 5.57 16.57 -0.22
C ARG A 127 5.45 17.83 0.62
N THR A 128 4.70 18.79 0.10
CA THR A 128 4.33 20.04 0.78
C THR A 128 2.82 20.13 0.92
N GLU A 129 2.32 20.97 1.84
CA GLU A 129 0.86 21.20 1.99
C GLU A 129 0.20 21.64 0.68
N LEU A 130 0.88 22.48 -0.11
CA LEU A 130 0.38 22.96 -1.39
C LEU A 130 0.28 21.83 -2.42
N THR A 131 1.35 21.05 -2.59
CA THR A 131 1.37 19.93 -3.56
C THR A 131 0.38 18.83 -3.16
N ASP A 132 0.26 18.57 -1.87
CA ASP A 132 -0.66 17.57 -1.33
C ASP A 132 -2.11 18.06 -1.50
N GLY A 133 -2.40 19.33 -1.23
CA GLY A 133 -3.73 19.91 -1.44
C GLY A 133 -4.17 19.90 -2.91
N ILE A 134 -3.27 20.24 -3.85
CA ILE A 134 -3.55 20.13 -5.29
C ILE A 134 -3.82 18.67 -5.67
N THR A 135 -3.00 17.74 -5.17
CA THR A 135 -3.15 16.30 -5.44
C THR A 135 -4.48 15.77 -4.91
N GLN A 136 -4.87 16.13 -3.68
CA GLN A 136 -6.13 15.70 -3.09
C GLN A 136 -7.35 16.29 -3.79
N ARG A 137 -7.32 17.57 -4.20
CA ARG A 137 -8.38 18.15 -5.03
C ARG A 137 -8.58 17.39 -6.35
N LYS A 138 -7.48 17.02 -7.02
CA LYS A 138 -7.53 16.19 -8.24
C LYS A 138 -8.08 14.80 -7.94
N ASN A 139 -7.65 14.18 -6.84
CA ASN A 139 -8.17 12.87 -6.43
C ASN A 139 -9.68 12.92 -6.16
N LYS A 140 -10.16 13.96 -5.46
CA LYS A 140 -11.57 14.18 -5.18
C LYS A 140 -12.37 14.34 -6.47
N LEU A 141 -11.95 15.24 -7.36
CA LEU A 141 -12.61 15.45 -8.66
C LEU A 141 -12.73 14.13 -9.45
N ARG A 142 -11.68 13.31 -9.45
CA ARG A 142 -11.71 12.01 -10.13
C ARG A 142 -12.65 11.01 -9.46
N CYS A 143 -12.71 10.97 -8.13
CA CYS A 143 -13.70 10.14 -7.43
C CYS A 143 -15.13 10.62 -7.71
N ASP A 144 -15.37 11.93 -7.70
CA ASP A 144 -16.67 12.53 -8.00
C ASP A 144 -17.09 12.20 -9.44
N LYS A 145 -16.19 12.31 -10.43
CA LYS A 145 -16.43 11.89 -11.82
C LYS A 145 -16.72 10.39 -11.92
N PHE A 146 -15.95 9.55 -11.22
CA PHE A 146 -16.18 8.10 -11.20
C PHE A 146 -17.59 7.78 -10.72
N ASN A 147 -17.96 8.32 -9.56
CA ASN A 147 -19.25 8.06 -8.93
C ASN A 147 -20.40 8.59 -9.79
N LEU A 148 -20.24 9.74 -10.44
CA LEU A 148 -21.25 10.29 -11.36
C LEU A 148 -21.51 9.37 -12.55
N LEU A 149 -20.45 8.88 -13.21
CA LEU A 149 -20.57 8.00 -14.38
C LEU A 149 -21.08 6.60 -14.02
N THR A 150 -20.88 6.19 -12.78
CA THR A 150 -21.19 4.83 -12.32
C THR A 150 -22.39 4.73 -11.40
N LYS A 151 -23.11 5.85 -11.17
CA LYS A 151 -24.19 5.96 -10.18
C LYS A 151 -25.35 4.99 -10.42
N ASP A 152 -25.63 4.66 -11.69
CA ASP A 152 -26.78 3.86 -12.12
C ASP A 152 -26.45 2.36 -12.18
N TYR A 153 -25.24 1.97 -11.78
CA TYR A 153 -24.75 0.60 -11.84
C TYR A 153 -24.31 0.12 -10.46
N ASP A 154 -24.61 -1.12 -10.12
CA ASP A 154 -24.24 -1.68 -8.82
C ASP A 154 -22.99 -2.57 -8.89
N ASN A 155 -22.83 -3.33 -9.98
CA ASN A 155 -21.74 -4.28 -10.13
C ASN A 155 -20.53 -3.68 -10.86
N SER A 156 -19.35 -4.24 -10.59
CA SER A 156 -18.08 -3.72 -11.12
C SER A 156 -17.97 -3.79 -12.64
N TRP A 157 -18.56 -4.80 -13.28
CA TRP A 157 -18.46 -4.98 -14.73
C TRP A 157 -19.22 -3.89 -15.48
N ASP A 158 -20.44 -3.60 -15.07
CA ASP A 158 -21.25 -2.55 -15.69
C ASP A 158 -20.65 -1.16 -15.45
N LYS A 159 -20.07 -0.94 -14.25
CA LYS A 159 -19.31 0.29 -13.98
C LYS A 159 -18.11 0.46 -14.90
N ILE A 160 -17.37 -0.62 -15.18
CA ILE A 160 -16.23 -0.60 -16.10
C ILE A 160 -16.70 -0.32 -17.52
N ASN A 161 -17.78 -0.97 -17.98
CA ASN A 161 -18.35 -0.76 -19.31
C ASN A 161 -18.83 0.69 -19.49
N ALA A 162 -19.56 1.24 -18.53
CA ALA A 162 -20.03 2.62 -18.55
C ALA A 162 -18.86 3.63 -18.64
N ILE A 163 -17.76 3.38 -17.92
CA ILE A 163 -16.55 4.21 -17.99
C ILE A 163 -15.85 4.05 -19.35
N GLN A 164 -15.78 2.83 -19.89
CA GLN A 164 -15.16 2.59 -21.19
C GLN A 164 -15.87 3.38 -22.30
N GLU A 165 -17.20 3.44 -22.25
CA GLU A 165 -18.02 4.18 -23.22
C GLU A 165 -17.95 5.70 -23.01
N SER A 166 -18.01 6.15 -21.76
CA SER A 166 -18.20 7.58 -21.44
C SER A 166 -16.89 8.35 -21.17
N ALA A 167 -15.83 7.66 -20.75
CA ALA A 167 -14.56 8.25 -20.32
C ALA A 167 -13.38 7.25 -20.46
N PRO A 168 -12.98 6.87 -21.68
CA PRO A 168 -11.91 5.87 -21.90
C PRO A 168 -10.56 6.27 -21.30
N GLU A 169 -10.28 7.56 -21.14
CA GLU A 169 -9.09 8.03 -20.43
C GLU A 169 -9.08 7.65 -18.94
N MET A 170 -10.27 7.59 -18.34
CA MET A 170 -10.46 7.21 -16.94
C MET A 170 -10.34 5.69 -16.74
N LEU A 171 -10.72 4.89 -17.74
CA LEU A 171 -10.53 3.45 -17.72
C LEU A 171 -9.06 3.09 -17.49
N MET A 172 -8.13 3.81 -18.13
CA MET A 172 -6.69 3.59 -17.94
C MET A 172 -6.23 3.90 -16.52
N ASP A 173 -6.79 4.92 -15.88
CA ASP A 173 -6.51 5.20 -14.46
C ASP A 173 -7.06 4.08 -13.55
N VAL A 174 -8.19 3.46 -13.88
CA VAL A 174 -8.76 2.30 -13.16
C VAL A 174 -7.88 1.05 -13.34
N LEU A 175 -7.47 0.74 -14.56
CA LEU A 175 -6.66 -0.45 -14.88
C LEU A 175 -5.23 -0.38 -14.30
N ASN A 176 -4.77 0.82 -13.95
CA ASN A 176 -3.44 1.07 -13.37
C ASN A 176 -3.47 1.35 -11.86
N ILE A 177 -4.58 1.10 -11.17
CA ILE A 177 -4.64 1.17 -9.70
C ILE A 177 -3.54 0.27 -9.11
N GLY A 178 -2.75 0.82 -8.20
CA GLY A 178 -1.66 0.10 -7.53
C GLY A 178 -0.46 -0.21 -8.44
N LYS A 179 -0.48 0.21 -9.71
CA LYS A 179 0.67 0.09 -10.62
C LYS A 179 1.41 1.42 -10.67
N THR A 180 2.70 1.39 -10.38
CA THR A 180 3.57 2.55 -10.61
C THR A 180 3.63 2.82 -12.11
N LYS A 181 3.51 4.10 -12.52
CA LYS A 181 3.75 4.48 -13.92
C LYS A 181 5.13 3.97 -14.32
N LYS A 182 5.16 3.23 -15.42
CA LYS A 182 6.25 2.44 -16.01
C LYS A 182 7.64 3.09 -15.91
N TYR A 183 8.31 2.93 -14.77
CA TYR A 183 9.76 3.19 -14.59
C TYR A 183 10.56 1.91 -14.33
N LEU A 184 9.96 0.73 -14.44
CA LEU A 184 10.68 -0.55 -14.40
C LEU A 184 10.37 -1.34 -15.67
N ARG A 185 11.05 -0.96 -16.76
CA ARG A 185 11.23 -1.81 -17.94
C ARG A 185 12.58 -2.50 -17.80
N CYS A 186 12.70 -3.44 -16.84
CA CYS A 186 13.82 -4.37 -16.79
C CYS A 186 13.44 -5.59 -15.96
N SER A 187 12.84 -6.60 -16.59
CA SER A 187 12.86 -8.02 -16.15
C SER A 187 12.08 -8.95 -17.10
N ILE A 188 12.10 -8.74 -18.42
CA ILE A 188 11.66 -9.75 -19.42
C ILE A 188 12.63 -9.80 -20.60
N GLN A 189 13.94 -9.65 -20.38
CA GLN A 189 14.93 -9.82 -21.46
C GLN A 189 16.12 -10.74 -21.13
N PHE A 190 16.05 -11.51 -20.05
CA PHE A 190 17.00 -12.59 -19.78
C PHE A 190 16.30 -13.95 -19.79
N LYS A 191 15.70 -14.30 -20.93
CA LYS A 191 15.23 -15.67 -21.20
C LYS A 191 15.71 -16.23 -22.54
N ASN A 192 16.78 -15.66 -23.10
CA ASN A 192 17.53 -16.25 -24.20
C ASN A 192 19.03 -16.13 -23.88
N ILE A 193 19.51 -17.06 -23.04
CA ILE A 193 20.80 -17.72 -23.23
C ILE A 193 20.45 -19.18 -23.53
#